data_AF-A0A559KCS1-F1
#
_entry.id   AF-A0A559KCS1-F1
#
_cell.length_a   1.000
_cell.length_b   1.000
_cell.length_c   1.000
_cell.angle_alpha   90.00
_cell.angle_beta   90.00
_cell.angle_gamma   90.00
#
_symmetry.space_group_name_H-M   'P 1'
#
loop_
_entity.id
_entity.type
_entity.pdbx_description
1 polymer ?
#
loop_
_entity_poly.entity_id
_entity_poly.type
_entity_poly.pdbx_seq_one_letter_code
_entity_poly.pdbx_strand_id
1 'polypeptide(L)' 'MKKFKYNFSLEDTEQKPAKVDKWYDRGTRSWVVQLKDHEGNQIGDAIYVASKSEAAEQEKDWRAEYGI' A
#
# COMPACT_ATOMS: atom_id res chain seq x y z
N MET A 1 -1.09 -14.53 -40.60
CA MET A 1 -1.36 -14.23 -39.17
C MET A 1 -0.14 -13.52 -38.59
N LYS A 2 -0.25 -12.23 -38.27
CA LYS A 2 0.85 -11.45 -37.67
C LYS A 2 0.99 -11.85 -36.20
N LYS A 3 2.16 -12.37 -35.81
CA LYS A 3 2.48 -12.66 -34.40
C LYS A 3 2.76 -11.33 -33.69
N PHE A 4 1.89 -10.93 -32.77
CA PHE A 4 2.15 -9.81 -31.87
C PHE A 4 3.20 -10.27 -30.86
N LYS A 5 4.40 -9.67 -30.92
CA LYS A 5 5.40 -9.77 -29.86
C LYS A 5 5.04 -8.72 -28.82
N TYR A 6 4.42 -9.14 -27.72
CA TYR A 6 4.31 -8.31 -26.54
C TYR A 6 5.67 -8.31 -25.83
N ASN A 7 6.43 -7.23 -26.02
CA ASN A 7 7.59 -6.93 -25.17
C ASN A 7 7.04 -6.23 -23.93
N PHE A 8 6.60 -6.98 -22.92
CA PHE A 8 6.33 -6.44 -21.60
C PHE A 8 7.68 -6.26 -20.91
N SER A 9 8.26 -5.07 -21.05
CA SER A 9 9.43 -4.68 -20.27
C SER A 9 8.93 -4.38 -18.86
N LEU A 10 9.11 -5.32 -17.94
CA LEU A 10 9.07 -5.07 -16.50
C LEU A 10 10.32 -4.25 -16.16
N GLU A 11 10.30 -2.97 -16.51
CA GLU A 11 11.13 -2.04 -15.76
C GLU A 11 10.51 -2.01 -14.36
N ASP A 12 11.22 -2.63 -13.42
CA ASP A 12 10.96 -2.58 -11.99
C ASP A 12 11.07 -1.10 -11.58
N THR A 13 10.01 -0.34 -11.84
CA THR A 13 9.83 0.98 -11.27
C THR A 13 9.73 0.73 -9.79
N GLU A 14 10.86 0.85 -9.07
CA GLU A 14 10.93 0.77 -7.62
C GLU A 14 9.76 1.59 -7.06
N GLN A 15 8.70 0.92 -6.60
CA GLN A 15 7.54 1.60 -6.05
C GLN A 15 8.00 2.18 -4.72
N LYS A 16 8.29 3.49 -4.73
CA LYS A 16 8.77 4.21 -3.55
C LYS A 16 7.59 4.56 -2.66
N PRO A 17 7.61 4.15 -1.38
CA PRO A 17 6.61 4.58 -0.42
C PRO A 17 6.52 6.10 -0.36
N ALA A 18 5.29 6.61 -0.45
CA ALA A 18 5.00 8.04 -0.41
C ALA A 18 3.94 8.40 0.61
N LYS A 19 3.03 7.45 0.92
CA LYS A 19 1.90 7.70 1.80
C LYS A 19 1.48 6.42 2.53
N VAL A 20 0.99 6.58 3.76
CA VAL A 20 0.24 5.55 4.47
C VAL A 20 -1.23 5.99 4.57
N ASP A 21 -2.14 5.18 4.05
CA ASP A 21 -3.58 5.37 4.21
C ASP A 21 -4.11 4.50 5.36
N LYS A 22 -5.13 5.01 6.06
CA LYS A 22 -5.85 4.29 7.10
C LYS A 22 -7.36 4.51 6.99
N TRP A 23 -8.15 3.45 7.03
CA TRP A 23 -9.61 3.52 7.02
C TRP A 23 -10.25 2.35 7.78
N TYR A 24 -11.52 2.50 8.15
CA TYR A 24 -12.29 1.40 8.74
C TYR A 24 -13.03 0.65 7.63
N ASP A 25 -12.73 -0.63 7.44
CA ASP A 25 -13.46 -1.50 6.55
C ASP A 25 -14.62 -2.18 7.28
N ARG A 26 -15.84 -1.97 6.79
CA ARG A 26 -17.05 -2.54 7.39
C ARG A 26 -17.24 -4.01 7.02
N GLY A 27 -16.65 -4.48 5.91
CA GLY A 27 -16.77 -5.87 5.46
C GLY A 27 -16.02 -6.82 6.40
N THR A 28 -14.75 -6.53 6.65
CA THR A 28 -13.90 -7.26 7.61
C THR A 28 -14.11 -6.82 9.06
N ARG A 29 -14.76 -5.67 9.27
CA ARG A 29 -14.97 -5.02 10.59
C ARG A 29 -13.67 -4.65 11.29
N SER A 30 -12.62 -4.36 10.51
CA SER A 30 -11.29 -4.03 10.98
C SER A 30 -10.84 -2.66 10.48
N TRP A 31 -9.87 -2.07 11.17
CA TRP A 31 -9.10 -0.95 10.64
C TRP A 31 -8.04 -1.48 9.70
N VAL A 32 -7.90 -0.84 8.54
CA VAL A 32 -6.94 -1.20 7.50
C VAL A 32 -5.89 -0.11 7.41
N VAL A 33 -4.62 -0.51 7.31
CA VAL A 33 -3.46 0.37 7.06
C VAL A 33 -2.77 -0.11 5.79
N GLN A 34 -2.56 0.80 4.83
CA GLN A 34 -2.01 0.47 3.51
C GLN A 34 -0.93 1.45 3.09
N LEU A 35 0.22 0.92 2.68
CA LEU A 35 1.30 1.69 2.07
C LEU A 35 1.00 1.97 0.60
N LYS A 36 1.30 3.19 0.16
CA LYS A 36 1.07 3.64 -1.22
C LYS A 36 2.25 4.40 -1.81
N ASP A 37 2.38 4.29 -3.13
CA ASP A 37 3.33 5.07 -3.92
C ASP A 37 2.82 6.49 -4.21
N HIS A 38 3.61 7.27 -4.94
CA HIS A 38 3.27 8.64 -5.33
C HIS A 38 2.06 8.74 -6.27
N GLU A 39 1.72 7.66 -6.98
CA GLU A 39 0.57 7.58 -7.88
C GLU A 39 -0.70 7.09 -7.12
N GLY A 40 -0.56 6.71 -5.85
CA GLY A 40 -1.63 6.18 -5.03
C GLY A 40 -1.88 4.68 -5.23
N ASN A 41 -1.00 3.97 -5.95
CA ASN A 41 -1.04 2.54 -6.05
C ASN A 41 -0.61 1.90 -4.73
N GLN A 42 -1.15 0.72 -4.46
CA GLN A 42 -0.80 -0.07 -3.29
C GLN A 42 0.61 -0.66 -3.44
N ILE A 43 1.42 -0.47 -2.40
CA ILE A 43 2.71 -1.16 -2.23
C ILE A 43 2.52 -2.24 -1.17
N GLY A 44 2.83 -3.49 -1.53
CA GLY A 44 2.75 -4.63 -0.60
C GLY A 44 1.35 -4.91 -0.08
N ASP A 45 1.26 -5.64 1.04
CA ASP A 45 -0.01 -6.06 1.63
C ASP A 45 -0.58 -5.03 2.62
N ALA A 46 -1.91 -5.05 2.79
CA ALA A 46 -2.58 -4.25 3.81
C ALA A 46 -2.52 -4.95 5.18
N ILE A 47 -2.36 -4.17 6.26
CA ILE A 47 -2.49 -4.68 7.62
C ILE A 47 -3.90 -4.39 8.14
N TYR A 48 -4.50 -5.41 8.76
CA TYR A 48 -5.81 -5.35 9.40
C TYR A 48 -5.65 -5.43 10.92
N VAL A 49 -6.15 -4.43 11.64
CA VAL A 49 -6.09 -4.36 13.11
C VAL A 49 -7.47 -4.12 13.71
N ALA A 50 -7.64 -4.49 14.97
CA ALA A 50 -8.95 -4.49 15.62
C ALA A 50 -9.41 -3.09 16.02
N SER A 51 -8.47 -2.18 16.33
CA SER A 51 -8.79 -0.87 16.89
C SER A 51 -8.22 0.30 16.08
N LYS A 52 -8.87 1.47 16.24
CA LYS A 52 -8.41 2.73 15.63
C LYS A 52 -7.03 3.14 16.15
N SER A 53 -6.75 2.83 17.42
CA SER A 53 -5.50 3.18 18.09
C SER A 53 -4.33 2.38 17.52
N GLU A 54 -4.47 1.05 17.40
CA GLU A 54 -3.46 0.19 16.76
C GLU A 54 -3.19 0.64 15.32
N ALA A 55 -4.24 1.00 14.58
CA ALA A 55 -4.08 1.48 13.21
C ALA A 55 -3.33 2.82 13.14
N ALA A 56 -3.48 3.68 14.16
CA ALA A 56 -2.72 4.93 14.26
C ALA A 56 -1.27 4.72 14.67
N GLU A 57 -1.00 3.73 15.53
CA GLU A 57 0.36 3.31 15.87
C GLU A 57 1.08 2.74 14.64
N GLN A 58 0.45 1.80 13.94
CA GLN A 58 1.01 1.22 12.71
C GLN A 58 1.26 2.26 11.61
N GLU A 59 0.34 3.22 11.43
CA GLU A 59 0.54 4.33 10.49
C GLU A 59 1.77 5.16 10.85
N LYS A 60 1.95 5.46 12.13
CA LYS A 60 3.11 6.22 12.62
C LYS A 60 4.41 5.44 12.44
N ASP A 61 4.40 4.15 12.71
CA ASP A 61 5.57 3.29 12.58
C ASP A 61 6.04 3.21 11.12
N TRP A 62 5.12 3.00 10.18
CA TRP A 62 5.46 3.00 8.75
C TRP A 62 5.91 4.36 8.23
N ARG A 63 5.30 5.45 8.71
CA ARG A 63 5.79 6.80 8.38
C ARG A 63 7.23 7.01 8.84
N ALA A 64 7.57 6.55 10.05
CA ALA A 64 8.93 6.63 10.58
C ALA A 64 9.90 5.71 9.82
N GLU A 65 9.50 4.48 9.51
CA GLU A 65 10.30 3.48 8.79
C GLU A 65 10.64 3.93 7.36
N TYR A 66 9.65 4.46 6.63
CA TYR A 66 9.81 4.86 5.23
C TYR A 66 10.15 6.35 5.03
N GLY A 67 10.18 7.15 6.11
CA GLY A 67 10.54 8.57 6.05
C GLY A 67 9.51 9.46 5.34
N ILE A 68 8.21 9.18 5.53
CA ILE A 68 7.07 9.86 4.88
C ILE A 68 6.11 10.56 5.86
#